data_AF-Q58PQ0-F1
#
_entry.id   AF-Q58PQ0-F1
#
_cell.length_a   1.000
_cell.length_b   1.000
_cell.length_c   1.000
_cell.angle_alpha   90.00
_cell.angle_beta   90.00
_cell.angle_gamma   90.00
#
_symmetry.space_group_name_H-M   'P 1'
#
loop_
_entity.id
_entity.type
_entity.pdbx_description
1 polymer ?
#
loop_
_entity_poly.entity_id
_entity_poly.type
_entity_poly.pdbx_seq_one_letter_code
_entity_poly.pdbx_strand_id
1 'polypeptide(L)' 'PRSDRSPSLSPVAHADLLQRMQDHTDLQSWQAARMQRVASGFYTSQAWEWTRS' A
#
# COMPACT_ATOMS: atom_id res chain seq x y z
N PRO A 1 23.59 0.65 4.93
CA PRO A 1 22.11 0.65 4.90
C PRO A 1 21.55 -0.45 3.98
N ARG A 2 21.52 -1.68 4.49
CA ARG A 2 20.92 -2.87 3.83
C ARG A 2 20.05 -3.69 4.79
N SER A 3 19.99 -3.32 6.06
CA SER A 3 19.40 -4.12 7.14
C SER A 3 17.92 -3.83 7.42
N ASP A 4 17.36 -2.76 6.85
CA ASP A 4 15.99 -2.29 7.17
C ASP A 4 15.00 -2.42 6.00
N ARG A 5 15.38 -3.11 4.93
CA ARG A 5 14.38 -3.54 3.94
C ARG A 5 13.77 -4.82 4.49
N SER A 6 12.48 -4.78 4.80
CA SER A 6 11.71 -6.00 5.03
C SER A 6 11.97 -6.95 3.86
N PRO A 7 12.56 -8.13 4.09
CA PRO A 7 12.96 -9.01 3.01
C PRO A 7 11.69 -9.50 2.32
N SER A 8 11.53 -9.15 1.04
CA SER A 8 10.52 -9.65 0.10
C SER A 8 9.16 -8.94 0.02
N LEU A 9 9.05 -7.64 0.34
CA LEU A 9 7.93 -6.86 -0.20
C LEU A 9 8.19 -6.59 -1.70
N SER A 10 7.57 -7.40 -2.56
CA SER A 10 7.59 -7.12 -4.00
C SER A 10 6.77 -5.85 -4.26
N PRO A 11 7.27 -4.90 -5.06
CA PRO A 11 6.50 -3.72 -5.41
C PRO A 11 5.22 -4.16 -6.13
N VAL A 12 4.07 -3.79 -5.59
CA VAL A 12 2.77 -3.97 -6.24
C VAL A 12 2.41 -2.64 -6.89
N ALA A 13 2.03 -2.67 -8.16
CA ALA A 13 1.52 -1.47 -8.81
C ALA A 13 0.20 -1.04 -8.15
N HIS A 14 0.01 0.26 -8.02
CA HIS A 14 -1.20 0.83 -7.41
C HIS A 14 -2.50 0.29 -8.04
N ALA A 15 -2.54 0.23 -9.38
CA ALA A 15 -3.69 -0.28 -10.12
C ALA A 15 -3.97 -1.76 -9.82
N ASP A 16 -2.93 -2.59 -9.77
CA ASP A 16 -3.06 -4.02 -9.48
C ASP A 16 -3.57 -4.26 -8.05
N LEU A 17 -3.12 -3.44 -7.08
CA LEU A 17 -3.61 -3.54 -5.71
C LEU A 17 -5.10 -3.17 -5.63
N LEU A 18 -5.52 -2.08 -6.28
CA LEU A 18 -6.93 -1.69 -6.34
C LEU A 18 -7.81 -2.80 -6.92
N GLN A 19 -7.39 -3.35 -8.06
CA GLN A 19 -8.15 -4.39 -8.73
C GLN A 19 -8.28 -5.62 -7.82
N ARG A 20 -7.18 -6.08 -7.20
CA ARG A 20 -7.22 -7.21 -6.26
C ARG A 20 -8.12 -6.96 -5.05
N MET A 21 -8.20 -5.72 -4.56
CA MET A 21 -9.09 -5.38 -3.45
C MET A 21 -10.56 -5.36 -3.88
N GLN A 22 -10.86 -4.90 -5.09
CA GLN A 22 -12.20 -4.95 -5.67
C GLN A 22 -12.63 -6.38 -6.03
N ASP A 23 -11.71 -7.26 -6.39
CA ASP A 23 -12.02 -8.65 -6.75
C ASP A 23 -12.23 -9.53 -5.50
N HIS A 24 -11.81 -9.08 -4.32
CA HIS A 24 -11.88 -9.86 -3.08
C HIS A 24 -13.16 -9.56 -2.29
N THR A 25 -14.08 -10.53 -2.23
CA THR A 25 -15.41 -10.36 -1.60
C THR A 25 -15.37 -9.82 -0.17
N ASP A 26 -14.44 -10.29 0.65
CA ASP A 26 -14.33 -9.82 2.05
C ASP A 26 -13.81 -8.37 2.18
N LEU A 27 -13.23 -7.83 1.12
CA LEU A 27 -12.64 -6.49 1.11
C LEU A 27 -13.57 -5.42 0.50
N GLN A 28 -14.75 -5.79 0.00
CA GLN A 28 -15.67 -4.88 -0.70
C GLN A 28 -16.10 -3.64 0.12
N SER A 29 -16.15 -3.76 1.44
CA SER A 29 -16.49 -2.62 2.32
C SER A 29 -15.33 -1.64 2.54
N TRP A 30 -14.11 -2.00 2.12
CA TRP A 30 -12.93 -1.16 2.26
C TRP A 30 -12.80 -0.21 1.07
N GLN A 31 -12.48 1.04 1.36
CA GLN A 31 -12.32 2.08 0.37
C GLN A 31 -10.96 2.74 0.54
N ALA A 32 -10.33 3.05 -0.59
CA ALA A 32 -9.09 3.80 -0.62
C ALA A 32 -9.35 5.23 -0.12
N ALA A 33 -8.53 5.69 0.82
CA ALA A 33 -8.57 7.05 1.34
C ALA A 33 -7.25 7.76 1.01
N ARG A 34 -6.66 8.48 1.98
CA ARG A 34 -5.49 9.33 1.74
C ARG A 34 -4.28 8.52 1.30
N MET A 35 -3.62 8.97 0.23
CA MET A 35 -2.29 8.51 -0.14
C MET A 35 -1.24 9.59 0.13
N GLN A 36 -0.09 9.21 0.68
CA GLN A 36 1.01 10.12 0.97
C GLN A 36 2.36 9.51 0.64
N ARG A 37 3.26 10.33 0.10
CA ARG A 37 4.67 9.98 -0.06
C ARG A 37 5.40 10.34 1.24
N VAL A 38 6.06 9.36 1.85
CA VAL A 38 6.76 9.52 3.12
C VAL A 38 8.26 9.43 2.88
N ALA A 39 8.98 10.50 3.20
CA ALA A 39 10.44 10.52 3.15
C ALA A 39 11.02 10.42 4.57
N SER A 40 11.96 9.50 4.79
CA SER A 40 12.70 9.35 6.04
C SER A 40 14.14 8.97 5.74
N GLY A 41 15.07 9.91 6.01
CA GLY A 41 16.47 9.77 5.63
C GLY A 41 16.64 9.48 4.13
N PHE A 42 17.29 8.37 3.81
CA PHE A 42 17.52 7.92 2.43
C PHE A 42 16.36 7.14 1.81
N TYR A 43 15.28 6.91 2.55
CA TYR A 43 14.16 6.09 2.10
C TYR A 43 12.96 6.96 1.75
N THR A 44 12.38 6.69 0.59
CA THR A 44 11.07 7.21 0.19
C THR A 44 10.11 6.04 0.05
N SER A 45 8.99 6.12 0.75
CA SER A 45 7.92 5.13 0.75
C SER A 45 6.61 5.75 0.29
N GLN A 46 5.67 4.91 -0.14
CA GLN A 46 4.29 5.29 -0.39
C GLN A 46 3.42 4.70 0.72
N ALA A 47 2.68 5.54 1.45
CA ALA A 47 1.71 5.11 2.44
C ALA A 47 0.29 5.40 1.93
N TRP A 48 -0.62 4.49 2.23
CA TRP A 48 -2.00 4.56 1.79
C TRP A 48 -2.94 4.16 2.92
N GLU A 49 -3.89 5.03 3.20
CA GLU A 49 -4.97 4.82 4.15
C GLU A 49 -6.13 4.09 3.49
N TRP A 50 -6.75 3.20 4.26
CA TRP A 50 -7.95 2.47 3.91
C TRP A 50 -8.99 2.65 5.00
N THR A 51 -10.22 2.93 4.59
CA THR A 51 -11.35 3.13 5.51
C THR A 51 -12.43 2.08 5.24
N ARG A 52 -13.26 1.80 6.24
CA ARG A 52 -14.37 0.87 6.15
C ARG A 52 -15.62 1.52 6.76
N SER A 53 -16.75 1.40 6.08
CA SER A 53 -18.08 1.79 6.55
C SER A 53 -18.81 0.63 7.21
#